data_AF-A0A7S1WKD1-F1
#
_entry.id   AF-A0A7S1WKD1-F1
#
_cell.length_a   1.000
_cell.length_b   1.000
_cell.length_c   1.000
_cell.angle_alpha   90.00
_cell.angle_beta   90.00
_cell.angle_gamma   90.00
#
_symmetry.space_group_name_H-M   'P 1'
#
loop_
_entity.id
_entity.type
_entity.pdbx_description
1 polymer ?
#
loop_
_entity_poly.entity_id
_entity_poly.type
_entity_poly.pdbx_seq_one_letter_code
_entity_poly.pdbx_strand_id
1 'polypeptide(L)'
;LGRWAGWDFSVDPPQALFEDGSECLGGQKRKLTATFKCSSKAKLKTVTEPEACVYSAEVLHPGACDDSRAPEEGSEEGKLDRWAKVLSAQKELLESVDRELDSWRSEKAELERKRAATKGAEAAGGAAVESKPDPSLGAGEGGEQPKISEYAKWMEGGADGASAGADPTGTTKTTTGAPATQASSPPPEPEVPEAESPERKAHRDAEARWSEASAAAREAKLRAWGLEARLHPGLTGGMLALASLADECLEKTVDKFTYKVCFFRYVHQDTDSEKGVSLGRWMGWDFDGTSPRARFDRGAACGNGVRRSLTVSFACGERAAVETVTETKACVYEAE
;
A
#
# COMPACT_ATOMS: atom_id res chain seq x y z
N LEU A 1 -7.08 17.60 -13.09
CA LEU A 1 -6.72 17.42 -14.51
C LEU A 1 -6.16 16.04 -14.80
N GLY A 2 -5.50 15.40 -13.83
CA GLY A 2 -5.09 14.00 -13.87
C GLY A 2 -4.31 13.65 -12.61
N ARG A 3 -3.98 12.37 -12.43
CA ARG A 3 -2.90 11.89 -11.56
C ARG A 3 -1.60 11.92 -12.36
N TRP A 4 -0.47 12.06 -11.66
CA TRP A 4 0.84 11.97 -12.27
C TRP A 4 0.99 10.62 -13.01
N ALA A 5 1.36 10.68 -14.28
CA ALA A 5 1.54 9.52 -15.16
C ALA A 5 3.02 9.32 -15.58
N GLY A 6 3.89 10.27 -15.24
CA GLY A 6 5.32 10.22 -15.52
C GLY A 6 5.85 11.45 -16.24
N TRP A 7 7.16 11.44 -16.44
CA TRP A 7 7.82 12.32 -17.40
C TRP A 7 7.69 11.74 -18.80
N ASP A 8 7.84 12.59 -19.81
CA ASP A 8 8.14 12.24 -21.19
C ASP A 8 9.41 13.00 -21.58
N PHE A 9 10.51 12.25 -21.69
CA PHE A 9 11.82 12.75 -22.09
C PHE A 9 12.13 12.56 -23.58
N SER A 10 11.19 11.98 -24.36
CA SER A 10 11.35 11.82 -25.81
C SER A 10 11.20 13.14 -26.57
N VAL A 11 10.51 14.09 -25.93
CA VAL A 11 10.23 15.43 -26.44
C VAL A 11 11.15 16.46 -25.78
N ASP A 12 11.49 17.51 -26.55
CA ASP A 12 12.25 18.66 -26.08
C ASP A 12 11.40 19.95 -26.25
N PRO A 13 10.99 20.63 -25.17
CA PRO A 13 11.32 20.38 -23.75
C PRO A 13 10.60 19.16 -23.16
N PRO A 14 11.11 18.59 -22.04
CA PRO A 14 10.52 17.40 -21.43
C PRO A 14 9.17 17.78 -20.84
N GLN A 15 8.25 16.82 -20.87
CA GLN A 15 6.88 17.04 -20.45
C GLN A 15 6.55 16.21 -19.22
N ALA A 16 5.75 16.77 -18.32
CA ALA A 16 5.05 15.99 -17.31
C ALA A 16 3.66 15.62 -17.82
N LEU A 17 3.33 14.34 -17.69
CA LEU A 17 2.05 13.79 -18.09
C LEU A 17 1.16 13.58 -16.86
N PHE A 18 -0.09 14.02 -16.98
CA PHE A 18 -1.12 13.78 -15.98
C PHE A 18 -2.35 13.18 -16.66
N GLU A 19 -2.73 11.97 -16.24
CA GLU A 19 -3.79 11.18 -16.87
C GLU A 19 -4.88 10.79 -15.87
N ASP A 20 -5.94 10.13 -16.32
CA ASP A 20 -7.03 9.67 -15.45
C ASP A 20 -7.65 10.76 -14.55
N GLY A 21 -7.84 11.96 -15.11
CA GLY A 21 -8.55 13.03 -14.45
C GLY A 21 -10.05 12.74 -14.28
N SER A 22 -10.75 13.66 -13.60
CA SER A 22 -12.20 13.61 -13.48
C SER A 22 -12.87 13.59 -14.85
N GLU A 23 -13.95 12.83 -14.96
CA GLU A 23 -14.73 12.75 -16.19
C GLU A 23 -15.30 14.12 -16.59
N CYS A 24 -15.25 14.36 -17.88
CA CYS A 24 -15.73 15.56 -18.54
C CYS A 24 -17.12 15.31 -19.14
N LEU A 25 -17.75 16.36 -19.69
CA LEU A 25 -18.97 16.18 -20.48
C LEU A 25 -18.64 15.30 -21.70
N GLY A 26 -19.30 14.14 -21.78
CA GLY A 26 -19.01 13.10 -22.77
C GLY A 26 -18.24 11.88 -22.25
N GLY A 27 -17.98 11.76 -20.94
CA GLY A 27 -17.41 10.55 -20.30
C GLY A 27 -15.91 10.38 -20.48
N GLN A 28 -15.26 11.19 -21.30
CA GLN A 28 -13.81 11.23 -21.42
C GLN A 28 -13.14 11.76 -20.13
N LYS A 29 -12.06 11.12 -19.69
CA LYS A 29 -11.27 11.58 -18.55
C LYS A 29 -10.36 12.73 -18.96
N ARG A 30 -10.26 13.73 -18.08
CA ARG A 30 -9.34 14.85 -18.31
C ARG A 30 -7.89 14.36 -18.31
N LYS A 31 -7.05 14.99 -19.13
CA LYS A 31 -5.59 14.83 -19.12
C LYS A 31 -4.90 16.18 -19.22
N LEU A 32 -3.69 16.30 -18.68
CA LEU A 32 -2.85 17.49 -18.76
C LEU A 32 -1.43 17.11 -19.17
N THR A 33 -0.90 17.85 -20.13
CA THR A 33 0.52 17.82 -20.50
C THR A 33 1.16 19.14 -20.07
N ALA A 34 2.15 19.08 -19.18
CA ALA A 34 2.88 20.27 -18.73
C ALA A 34 4.29 20.28 -19.34
N THR A 35 4.57 21.28 -20.17
CA THR A 35 5.88 21.50 -20.80
C THR A 35 6.72 22.42 -19.94
N PHE A 36 7.93 22.01 -19.57
CA PHE A 36 8.81 22.82 -18.72
C PHE A 36 9.79 23.64 -19.54
N LYS A 37 9.82 24.94 -19.31
CA LYS A 37 10.71 25.90 -19.97
C LYS A 37 11.71 26.46 -18.95
N CYS A 38 12.95 26.65 -19.39
CA CYS A 38 14.01 27.19 -18.55
C CYS A 38 13.69 28.61 -18.06
N SER A 39 13.75 28.81 -16.74
CA SER A 39 13.67 30.11 -16.08
C SER A 39 14.29 30.03 -14.69
N SER A 40 14.76 31.15 -14.14
CA SER A 40 15.22 31.21 -12.74
C SER A 40 14.09 31.09 -11.71
N LYS A 41 12.82 31.09 -12.13
CA LYS A 41 11.66 31.06 -11.22
C LYS A 41 10.71 29.93 -11.57
N ALA A 42 10.33 29.15 -10.55
CA ALA A 42 9.26 28.17 -10.62
C ALA A 42 7.89 28.87 -10.69
N LYS A 43 7.20 28.85 -11.83
CA LYS A 43 5.83 29.38 -11.97
C LYS A 43 5.08 28.76 -13.14
N LEU A 44 3.75 28.71 -13.03
CA LEU A 44 2.87 28.37 -14.14
C LEU A 44 2.77 29.57 -15.08
N LYS A 45 3.19 29.41 -16.34
CA LYS A 45 3.21 30.49 -17.34
C LYS A 45 1.88 30.60 -18.06
N THR A 46 1.37 29.50 -18.60
CA THR A 46 0.08 29.44 -19.29
C THR A 46 -0.59 28.10 -19.07
N VAL A 47 -1.92 28.08 -19.13
CA VAL A 47 -2.73 26.87 -19.22
C VAL A 47 -3.76 27.08 -20.31
N THR A 48 -3.88 26.13 -21.22
CA THR A 48 -4.85 26.13 -22.31
C THR A 48 -5.55 24.78 -22.40
N GLU A 49 -6.76 24.78 -22.97
CA GLU A 49 -7.52 23.56 -23.30
C GLU A 49 -7.59 23.49 -24.83
N PRO A 50 -6.54 23.02 -25.52
CA PRO A 50 -6.50 22.97 -26.98
C PRO A 50 -7.60 22.07 -27.56
N GLU A 51 -7.94 20.99 -26.88
CA GLU A 51 -9.06 20.12 -27.22
C GLU A 51 -9.91 19.89 -25.96
N ALA A 52 -11.20 19.58 -26.15
CA ALA A 52 -12.10 19.36 -25.03
C ALA A 52 -11.52 18.32 -24.06
N CYS A 53 -11.39 18.70 -22.79
CA CYS A 53 -10.89 17.86 -21.70
C CYS A 53 -9.40 17.48 -21.81
N VAL A 54 -8.66 18.04 -22.78
CA VAL A 54 -7.21 17.91 -22.94
C VAL A 54 -6.56 19.24 -22.66
N TYR A 55 -5.76 19.29 -21.60
CA TYR A 55 -5.12 20.52 -21.15
C TYR A 55 -3.63 20.52 -21.49
N SER A 56 -3.10 21.70 -21.80
CA SER A 56 -1.69 21.95 -21.96
C SER A 56 -1.26 23.08 -21.03
N ALA A 57 -0.14 22.93 -20.35
CA ALA A 57 0.45 23.96 -19.51
C ALA A 57 1.90 24.24 -19.90
N GLU A 58 2.29 25.51 -19.89
CA GLU A 58 3.70 25.89 -19.87
C GLU A 58 4.11 26.20 -18.44
N VAL A 59 5.14 25.53 -17.93
CA VAL A 59 5.70 25.75 -16.61
C VAL A 59 7.10 26.30 -16.76
N LEU A 60 7.41 27.39 -16.08
CA LEU A 60 8.76 27.93 -15.99
C LEU A 60 9.41 27.33 -14.75
N HIS A 61 10.62 26.78 -14.89
CA HIS A 61 11.33 26.15 -13.77
C HIS A 61 12.85 26.11 -13.99
N PRO A 62 13.68 26.34 -12.94
CA PRO A 62 15.13 26.29 -13.07
C PRO A 62 15.68 24.89 -13.38
N GLY A 63 14.94 23.85 -13.01
CA GLY A 63 15.29 22.46 -13.36
C GLY A 63 15.12 22.12 -14.85
N ALA A 64 14.51 22.99 -15.66
CA ALA A 64 14.37 22.79 -17.10
C ALA A 64 15.52 23.43 -17.91
N CYS A 65 16.47 24.05 -17.22
CA CYS A 65 17.64 24.69 -17.81
C CYS A 65 18.78 23.70 -17.99
N ASP A 66 19.39 23.72 -19.17
CA ASP A 66 20.61 22.98 -19.49
C ASP A 66 21.40 23.71 -20.60
N ASP A 67 22.48 23.10 -21.07
CA ASP A 67 23.37 23.69 -22.07
C ASP A 67 22.65 24.08 -23.38
N SER A 68 21.55 23.40 -23.74
CA SER A 68 20.75 23.71 -24.94
C SER A 68 19.57 24.65 -24.66
N ARG A 69 19.08 24.74 -23.42
CA ARG A 69 17.88 25.50 -23.02
C ARG A 69 18.24 26.68 -22.13
N ALA A 70 18.42 27.84 -22.74
CA ALA A 70 18.71 29.08 -22.05
C ALA A 70 17.45 29.76 -21.47
N PRO A 71 17.58 30.51 -20.36
CA PRO A 71 16.46 31.27 -19.80
C PRO A 71 16.08 32.46 -20.69
N GLU A 72 14.83 32.52 -21.13
CA GLU A 72 14.34 33.57 -22.04
C GLU A 72 13.97 34.89 -21.33
N GLU A 73 13.86 34.91 -20.01
CA GLU A 73 13.39 36.09 -19.26
C GLU A 73 14.51 37.13 -19.05
N GLY A 74 14.23 38.39 -19.45
CA GLY A 74 15.07 39.58 -19.20
C GLY A 74 15.79 40.09 -20.46
N SER A 75 15.14 40.96 -21.25
CA SER A 75 15.71 41.55 -22.48
C SER A 75 16.90 42.48 -22.21
N GLU A 76 17.05 42.96 -20.98
CA GLU A 76 18.06 43.94 -20.56
C GLU A 76 19.27 43.28 -19.86
N GLU A 77 19.20 41.97 -19.54
CA GLU A 77 20.21 41.29 -18.72
C GLU A 77 21.18 40.45 -19.56
N GLY A 78 22.46 40.49 -19.18
CA GLY A 78 23.51 39.69 -19.81
C GLY A 78 23.22 38.18 -19.70
N LYS A 79 23.69 37.40 -20.68
CA LYS A 79 23.54 35.92 -20.68
C LYS A 79 24.09 35.30 -19.38
N LEU A 80 25.23 35.81 -18.89
CA LEU A 80 25.87 35.31 -17.66
C LEU A 80 25.03 35.60 -16.42
N ASP A 81 24.43 36.77 -16.31
CA ASP A 81 23.60 37.15 -15.16
C ASP A 81 22.35 36.28 -15.05
N ARG A 82 21.73 35.97 -16.19
CA ARG A 82 20.57 35.05 -16.24
C ARG A 82 20.95 33.64 -15.78
N TRP A 83 22.09 33.13 -16.22
CA TRP A 83 22.60 31.83 -15.78
C TRP A 83 22.98 31.81 -14.29
N ALA A 84 23.57 32.89 -13.76
CA ALA A 84 23.88 32.99 -12.35
C ALA A 84 22.61 32.86 -11.48
N LYS A 85 21.50 33.47 -11.89
CA LYS A 85 20.19 33.34 -11.21
C LYS A 85 19.59 31.93 -11.30
N VAL A 86 19.75 31.26 -12.44
CA VAL A 86 19.32 29.86 -12.59
C VAL A 86 20.11 28.96 -11.64
N LEU A 87 21.43 29.10 -11.62
CA LEU A 87 22.30 28.28 -10.76
C LEU A 87 22.03 28.53 -9.26
N SER A 88 21.77 29.77 -8.85
CA SER A 88 21.38 30.05 -7.46
C SER A 88 20.05 29.38 -7.11
N ALA A 89 19.06 29.44 -8.00
CA ALA A 89 17.76 28.80 -7.79
C ALA A 89 17.87 27.26 -7.76
N GLN A 90 18.69 26.66 -8.63
CA GLN A 90 18.97 25.22 -8.61
C GLN A 90 19.66 24.79 -7.31
N LYS A 91 20.62 25.59 -6.81
CA LYS A 91 21.29 25.33 -5.54
C LYS A 91 20.31 25.34 -4.36
N GLU A 92 19.42 26.34 -4.29
CA GLU A 92 18.39 26.43 -3.25
C GLU A 92 17.44 25.23 -3.29
N LEU A 93 17.06 24.76 -4.48
CA LEU A 93 16.25 23.55 -4.65
C LEU A 93 16.98 22.30 -4.14
N LEU A 94 18.25 22.13 -4.48
CA LEU A 94 19.06 21.01 -4.00
C LEU A 94 19.17 21.02 -2.46
N GLU A 95 19.42 22.19 -1.86
CA GLU A 95 19.45 22.35 -0.39
C GLU A 95 18.08 22.08 0.26
N SER A 96 16.97 22.28 -0.45
CA SER A 96 15.64 21.89 0.01
C SER A 96 15.45 20.38 -0.01
N VAL A 97 15.83 19.72 -1.11
CA VAL A 97 15.73 18.26 -1.26
C VAL A 97 16.61 17.56 -0.22
N ASP A 98 17.82 18.06 0.05
CA ASP A 98 18.73 17.47 1.04
C ASP A 98 18.14 17.56 2.47
N ARG A 99 17.47 18.66 2.81
CA ARG A 99 16.73 18.81 4.07
C ARG A 99 15.57 17.82 4.19
N GLU A 100 14.82 17.59 3.12
CA GLU A 100 13.76 16.56 3.11
C GLU A 100 14.35 15.16 3.28
N LEU A 101 15.45 14.87 2.60
CA LEU A 101 16.14 13.58 2.71
C LEU A 101 16.63 13.32 4.15
N ASP A 102 17.21 14.33 4.81
CA ASP A 102 17.62 14.24 6.20
C ASP A 102 16.45 14.09 7.18
N SER A 103 15.31 14.73 6.88
CA SER A 103 14.06 14.52 7.60
C SER A 103 13.60 13.06 7.48
N TRP A 104 13.58 12.50 6.27
CA TRP A 104 13.21 11.10 6.05
C TRP A 104 14.17 10.12 6.72
N ARG A 105 15.48 10.40 6.70
CA ARG A 105 16.49 9.60 7.42
C ARG A 105 16.22 9.60 8.93
N SER A 106 15.90 10.77 9.48
CA SER A 106 15.59 10.94 10.91
C SER A 106 14.29 10.22 11.29
N GLU A 107 13.25 10.36 10.48
CA GLU A 107 11.97 9.66 10.64
C GLU A 107 12.17 8.14 10.63
N LYS A 108 12.93 7.62 9.64
CA LYS A 108 13.28 6.20 9.56
C LYS A 108 13.96 5.72 10.84
N ALA A 109 14.95 6.45 11.34
CA ALA A 109 15.67 6.09 12.58
C ALA A 109 14.75 6.10 13.82
N GLU A 110 13.74 6.98 13.86
CA GLU A 110 12.73 6.97 14.92
C GLU A 110 11.81 5.74 14.82
N LEU A 111 11.32 5.42 13.62
CA LEU A 111 10.47 4.26 13.38
C LEU A 111 11.20 2.95 13.71
N GLU A 112 12.48 2.85 13.40
CA GLU A 112 13.34 1.71 13.78
C GLU A 112 13.47 1.58 15.29
N ARG A 113 13.68 2.68 16.02
CA ARG A 113 13.71 2.69 17.49
C ARG A 113 12.37 2.25 18.09
N LYS A 114 11.25 2.77 17.58
CA LYS A 114 9.90 2.37 18.00
C LYS A 114 9.68 0.87 17.79
N ARG A 115 10.03 0.37 16.60
CA ARG A 115 9.95 -1.06 16.26
C ARG A 115 10.79 -1.93 17.20
N ALA A 116 11.99 -1.48 17.57
CA ALA A 116 12.85 -2.19 18.52
C ALA A 116 12.24 -2.23 19.93
N ALA A 117 11.66 -1.12 20.40
CA ALA A 117 10.99 -1.06 21.69
C ALA A 117 9.76 -1.97 21.77
N THR A 118 8.93 -2.00 20.71
CA THR A 118 7.77 -2.90 20.63
C THR A 118 8.19 -4.37 20.67
N LYS A 119 9.24 -4.76 19.93
CA LYS A 119 9.78 -6.12 20.01
C LYS A 119 10.28 -6.49 21.41
N GLY A 120 10.89 -5.53 22.12
CA GLY A 120 11.32 -5.72 23.51
C GLY A 120 10.14 -5.92 24.47
N ALA A 121 9.06 -5.17 24.28
CA ALA A 121 7.83 -5.31 25.07
C ALA A 121 7.11 -6.65 24.79
N GLU A 122 7.06 -7.10 23.54
CA GLU A 122 6.53 -8.42 23.16
C GLU A 122 7.33 -9.56 23.80
N ALA A 123 8.67 -9.47 23.79
CA ALA A 123 9.55 -10.45 24.43
C ALA A 123 9.39 -10.47 25.96
N ALA A 124 9.18 -9.31 26.60
CA ALA A 124 8.95 -9.21 28.03
C ALA A 124 7.56 -9.71 28.45
N GLY A 125 6.52 -9.51 27.62
CA GLY A 125 5.18 -10.01 27.85
C GLY A 125 5.06 -11.54 27.70
N GLY A 126 5.88 -12.15 26.83
CA GLY A 126 5.95 -13.62 26.68
C GLY A 126 6.65 -14.34 27.83
N ALA A 127 7.54 -13.66 28.57
CA ALA A 127 8.29 -14.26 29.69
C ALA A 127 7.49 -14.31 31.01
N ALA A 128 6.33 -13.66 31.10
CA ALA A 128 5.54 -13.58 32.33
C ALA A 128 4.57 -14.76 32.54
N VAL A 129 4.52 -15.74 31.62
CA VAL A 129 3.65 -16.94 31.71
C VAL A 129 4.49 -18.22 31.78
N GLU A 130 5.37 -18.31 32.77
CA GLU A 130 5.88 -19.60 33.27
C GLU A 130 5.80 -19.60 34.81
N SER A 131 4.59 -19.71 35.34
CA SER A 131 4.40 -20.07 36.74
C SER A 131 4.58 -21.58 36.91
N LYS A 132 5.57 -21.95 37.72
CA LYS A 132 5.90 -23.32 38.18
C LYS A 132 4.64 -24.15 38.53
N PRO A 133 4.63 -25.46 38.24
CA PRO A 133 3.57 -26.34 38.73
C PRO A 133 3.74 -26.58 40.24
N ASP A 134 2.64 -26.38 40.97
CA ASP A 134 2.47 -26.72 42.39
C ASP A 134 2.36 -28.25 42.54
N PRO A 135 3.15 -28.93 43.40
CA PRO A 135 3.15 -30.38 43.53
C PRO A 135 2.04 -30.81 44.50
N SER A 136 0.81 -30.78 44.03
CA SER A 136 -0.31 -31.40 44.74
C SER A 136 -1.42 -31.66 43.74
N LEU A 137 -1.51 -32.90 43.26
CA LEU A 137 -2.74 -33.71 43.21
C LEU A 137 -2.43 -35.03 42.48
N GLY A 138 -2.85 -36.12 43.13
CA GLY A 138 -2.53 -37.50 42.77
C GLY A 138 -3.21 -38.00 41.49
N ALA A 139 -2.68 -39.14 41.04
CA ALA A 139 -3.07 -39.89 39.86
C ALA A 139 -4.58 -40.16 39.77
N GLY A 140 -5.14 -39.86 38.59
CA GLY A 140 -6.43 -40.34 38.11
C GLY A 140 -6.40 -40.39 36.59
N GLU A 141 -6.44 -41.60 36.02
CA GLU A 141 -6.58 -41.85 34.58
C GLU A 141 -7.92 -41.33 34.07
N GLY A 142 -7.89 -40.62 32.94
CA GLY A 142 -9.07 -40.10 32.25
C GLY A 142 -8.71 -38.93 31.34
N GLY A 143 -8.28 -39.23 30.12
CA GLY A 143 -7.90 -38.21 29.14
C GLY A 143 -9.12 -37.45 28.62
N GLU A 144 -9.19 -36.16 28.93
CA GLU A 144 -10.04 -35.21 28.22
C GLU A 144 -9.18 -34.01 27.82
N GLN A 145 -9.01 -33.79 26.52
CA GLN A 145 -8.23 -32.68 25.99
C GLN A 145 -8.89 -31.34 26.38
N PRO A 146 -8.13 -30.33 26.81
CA PRO A 146 -8.70 -29.02 27.10
C PRO A 146 -9.29 -28.44 25.80
N LYS A 147 -10.60 -28.14 25.84
CA LYS A 147 -11.30 -27.42 24.78
C LYS A 147 -10.74 -26.00 24.69
N ILE A 148 -9.77 -25.82 23.82
CA ILE A 148 -9.30 -24.52 23.37
C ILE A 148 -10.53 -23.79 22.83
N SER A 149 -10.77 -22.58 23.32
CA SER A 149 -11.90 -21.76 22.88
C SER A 149 -11.83 -21.57 21.36
N GLU A 150 -13.01 -21.59 20.74
CA GLU A 150 -13.22 -21.47 19.29
C GLU A 150 -12.44 -20.31 18.63
N TYR A 151 -11.97 -19.32 19.40
CA TYR A 151 -11.18 -18.19 18.93
C TYR A 151 -9.78 -18.55 18.40
N ALA A 152 -9.14 -19.61 18.91
CA ALA A 152 -7.81 -20.02 18.46
C ALA A 152 -7.80 -20.67 17.05
N LYS A 153 -8.96 -21.12 16.57
CA LYS A 153 -9.10 -21.85 15.31
C LYS A 153 -9.15 -20.95 14.07
N TRP A 154 -9.26 -19.63 14.24
CA TRP A 154 -9.44 -18.66 13.15
C TRP A 154 -8.18 -17.90 12.75
N MET A 155 -7.03 -18.15 13.40
CA MET A 155 -5.77 -17.45 13.08
C MET A 155 -4.87 -18.20 12.08
N GLU A 156 -5.23 -19.41 11.66
CA GLU A 156 -4.52 -20.16 10.63
C GLU A 156 -5.46 -20.53 9.46
N GLY A 157 -5.57 -19.62 8.49
CA GLY A 157 -6.10 -19.91 7.16
C GLY A 157 -7.56 -19.56 6.96
N GLY A 158 -7.82 -18.53 6.15
CA GLY A 158 -9.15 -18.21 5.66
C GLY A 158 -9.09 -17.49 4.32
N ALA A 159 -9.24 -18.25 3.24
CA ALA A 159 -9.66 -17.80 1.92
C ALA A 159 -10.87 -18.65 1.50
N ASP A 160 -11.91 -17.95 1.04
CA ASP A 160 -13.04 -18.36 0.18
C ASP A 160 -14.00 -19.44 0.75
N GLY A 161 -15.32 -19.46 0.53
CA GLY A 161 -16.24 -18.69 -0.29
C GLY A 161 -17.60 -19.45 -0.37
N ALA A 162 -18.70 -18.70 -0.27
CA ALA A 162 -20.06 -18.87 -0.82
C ALA A 162 -20.81 -20.24 -0.91
N SER A 163 -22.09 -20.21 -0.48
CA SER A 163 -23.31 -20.48 -1.30
C SER A 163 -24.29 -21.59 -0.87
N ALA A 164 -25.52 -21.13 -0.60
CA ALA A 164 -26.86 -21.66 -0.96
C ALA A 164 -27.41 -23.00 -0.40
N GLY A 165 -28.45 -22.86 0.44
CA GLY A 165 -29.85 -23.15 0.08
C GLY A 165 -30.35 -24.60 0.11
N ALA A 166 -31.30 -24.90 1.01
CA ALA A 166 -32.57 -25.61 0.73
C ALA A 166 -33.32 -25.95 2.04
N ASP A 167 -34.56 -25.46 2.15
CA ASP A 167 -35.65 -26.09 2.92
C ASP A 167 -36.01 -27.44 2.28
N PRO A 168 -36.46 -28.46 3.02
CA PRO A 168 -37.92 -28.65 3.08
C PRO A 168 -38.51 -29.34 4.34
N THR A 169 -39.74 -28.93 4.64
CA THR A 169 -40.91 -29.75 5.03
C THR A 169 -40.85 -30.70 6.25
N GLY A 170 -41.53 -30.28 7.31
CA GLY A 170 -42.71 -30.94 7.86
C GLY A 170 -42.66 -32.42 8.25
N THR A 171 -42.87 -32.72 9.54
CA THR A 171 -43.76 -33.81 9.98
C THR A 171 -44.28 -33.54 11.39
N THR A 172 -45.60 -33.58 11.50
CA THR A 172 -46.42 -33.52 12.70
C THR A 172 -46.28 -34.80 13.55
N LYS A 173 -46.25 -34.67 14.87
CA LYS A 173 -46.81 -35.71 15.75
C LYS A 173 -47.37 -35.13 17.04
N THR A 174 -48.69 -35.07 17.06
CA THR A 174 -49.57 -34.84 18.20
C THR A 174 -49.41 -35.96 19.24
N THR A 175 -49.31 -35.60 20.52
CA THR A 175 -49.76 -36.47 21.62
C THR A 175 -50.43 -35.58 22.66
N THR A 176 -51.58 -36.06 23.12
CA THR A 176 -52.65 -35.34 23.78
C THR A 176 -52.68 -35.65 25.29
N GLY A 177 -53.07 -34.65 26.10
CA GLY A 177 -53.58 -34.80 27.48
C GLY A 177 -52.57 -34.44 28.58
N ALA A 178 -52.86 -33.65 29.62
CA ALA A 178 -54.08 -33.02 30.15
C ALA A 178 -53.65 -31.85 31.09
N PRO A 179 -54.56 -31.02 31.64
CA PRO A 179 -54.30 -29.61 31.92
C PRO A 179 -53.57 -29.38 33.25
N ALA A 180 -52.51 -28.58 33.22
CA ALA A 180 -51.95 -27.95 34.40
C ALA A 180 -52.21 -26.44 34.33
N THR A 181 -52.87 -25.97 35.38
CA THR A 181 -53.26 -24.61 35.74
C THR A 181 -52.23 -23.55 35.31
N GLN A 182 -52.72 -22.56 34.56
CA GLN A 182 -51.99 -21.32 34.28
C GLN A 182 -51.74 -20.56 35.58
N ALA A 183 -50.49 -20.51 36.03
CA ALA A 183 -50.01 -19.45 36.90
C ALA A 183 -49.34 -18.42 35.99
N SER A 184 -50.02 -17.29 35.77
CA SER A 184 -49.45 -16.15 35.05
C SER A 184 -48.19 -15.68 35.76
N SER A 185 -47.04 -15.83 35.09
CA SER A 185 -45.79 -15.24 35.55
C SER A 185 -45.89 -13.70 35.43
N PRO A 186 -45.41 -12.93 36.42
CA PRO A 186 -45.37 -11.48 36.31
C PRO A 186 -44.47 -11.06 35.12
N PRO A 187 -44.74 -9.91 34.49
CA PRO A 187 -43.97 -9.43 33.35
C PRO A 187 -42.49 -9.26 33.73
N PRO A 188 -41.54 -9.53 32.81
CA PRO A 188 -40.12 -9.40 33.10
C PRO A 188 -39.81 -7.95 33.50
N GLU A 189 -39.29 -7.80 34.71
CA GLU A 189 -38.72 -6.57 35.24
C GLU A 189 -37.61 -6.10 34.27
N PRO A 190 -37.50 -4.80 33.96
CA PRO A 190 -36.50 -4.34 33.02
C PRO A 190 -35.11 -4.71 33.53
N GLU A 191 -34.40 -5.57 32.81
CA GLU A 191 -33.00 -5.90 33.08
C GLU A 191 -32.20 -4.60 33.06
N VAL A 192 -31.91 -4.05 34.23
CA VAL A 192 -30.95 -2.97 34.39
C VAL A 192 -29.61 -3.57 33.96
N PRO A 193 -28.93 -3.03 32.94
CA PRO A 193 -27.70 -3.64 32.44
C PRO A 193 -26.71 -3.75 33.62
N GLU A 194 -26.33 -4.98 33.96
CA GLU A 194 -25.37 -5.22 35.03
C GLU A 194 -24.14 -4.33 34.80
N ALA A 195 -23.80 -3.53 35.81
CA ALA A 195 -22.63 -2.67 35.74
C ALA A 195 -21.41 -3.53 35.41
N GLU A 196 -20.69 -3.17 34.34
CA GLU A 196 -19.50 -3.89 33.90
C GLU A 196 -18.48 -3.98 35.04
N SER A 197 -17.93 -5.17 35.28
CA SER A 197 -16.96 -5.34 36.36
C SER A 197 -15.67 -4.57 36.04
N PRO A 198 -14.94 -4.09 37.07
CA PRO A 198 -13.66 -3.41 36.87
C PRO A 198 -12.67 -4.21 36.01
N GLU A 199 -12.68 -5.54 36.11
CA GLU A 199 -11.83 -6.46 35.34
C GLU A 199 -12.23 -6.51 33.87
N ARG A 200 -13.54 -6.59 33.56
CA ARG A 200 -14.04 -6.57 32.17
C ARG A 200 -13.72 -5.25 31.49
N LYS A 201 -13.91 -4.14 32.21
CA LYS A 201 -13.52 -2.80 31.73
C LYS A 201 -12.02 -2.71 31.48
N ALA A 202 -11.18 -3.19 32.42
CA ALA A 202 -9.73 -3.19 32.28
C ALA A 202 -9.25 -4.03 31.09
N HIS A 203 -9.87 -5.19 30.86
CA HIS A 203 -9.58 -6.05 29.71
C HIS A 203 -9.90 -5.35 28.39
N ARG A 204 -11.12 -4.81 28.27
CA ARG A 204 -11.57 -4.07 27.07
C ARG A 204 -10.70 -2.85 26.78
N ASP A 205 -10.33 -2.09 27.82
CA ASP A 205 -9.42 -0.95 27.70
C ASP A 205 -8.01 -1.40 27.26
N ALA A 206 -7.54 -2.56 27.74
CA ALA A 206 -6.25 -3.13 27.34
C ALA A 206 -6.26 -3.65 25.88
N GLU A 207 -7.31 -4.34 25.46
CA GLU A 207 -7.49 -4.78 24.07
C GLU A 207 -7.55 -3.60 23.09
N ALA A 208 -8.29 -2.54 23.45
CA ALA A 208 -8.37 -1.33 22.64
C ALA A 208 -6.98 -0.68 22.46
N ARG A 209 -6.23 -0.53 23.55
CA ARG A 209 -4.85 0.01 23.51
C ARG A 209 -3.90 -0.88 22.72
N TRP A 210 -4.01 -2.20 22.86
CA TRP A 210 -3.20 -3.16 22.11
C TRP A 210 -3.51 -3.11 20.61
N SER A 211 -4.78 -3.03 20.24
CA SER A 211 -5.23 -2.92 18.85
C SER A 211 -4.73 -1.63 18.20
N GLU A 212 -4.86 -0.49 18.89
CA GLU A 212 -4.35 0.81 18.45
C GLU A 212 -2.83 0.79 18.26
N ALA A 213 -2.09 0.31 19.27
CA ALA A 213 -0.64 0.21 19.21
C ALA A 213 -0.17 -0.74 18.10
N SER A 214 -0.88 -1.86 17.89
CA SER A 214 -0.57 -2.83 16.83
C SER A 214 -0.83 -2.26 15.43
N ALA A 215 -1.91 -1.50 15.26
CA ALA A 215 -2.20 -0.80 14.02
C ALA A 215 -1.12 0.24 13.69
N ALA A 216 -0.74 1.07 14.67
CA ALA A 216 0.33 2.05 14.53
C ALA A 216 1.68 1.39 14.21
N ALA A 217 2.02 0.28 14.88
CA ALA A 217 3.23 -0.47 14.61
C ALA A 217 3.23 -1.07 13.19
N ARG A 218 2.08 -1.54 12.70
CA ARG A 218 1.93 -2.06 11.33
C ARG A 218 2.14 -0.96 10.30
N GLU A 219 1.56 0.21 10.50
CA GLU A 219 1.73 1.37 9.63
C GLU A 219 3.19 1.83 9.61
N ALA A 220 3.80 2.03 10.79
CA ALA A 220 5.20 2.38 10.94
C ALA A 220 6.13 1.40 10.22
N LYS A 221 5.86 0.09 10.33
CA LYS A 221 6.64 -0.95 9.64
C LYS A 221 6.52 -0.86 8.13
N LEU A 222 5.31 -0.65 7.59
CA LEU A 222 5.10 -0.51 6.15
C LEU A 222 5.81 0.74 5.60
N ARG A 223 5.75 1.85 6.35
CA ARG A 223 6.42 3.10 5.99
C ARG A 223 7.95 2.95 6.01
N ALA A 224 8.50 2.32 7.06
CA ALA A 224 9.92 2.01 7.13
C ALA A 224 10.39 1.11 5.97
N TRP A 225 9.63 0.08 5.61
CA TRP A 225 9.91 -0.76 4.44
C TRP A 225 9.88 0.00 3.12
N GLY A 226 8.93 0.92 2.95
CA GLY A 226 8.90 1.81 1.78
C GLY A 226 10.15 2.68 1.71
N LEU A 227 10.58 3.27 2.82
CA LEU A 227 11.80 4.09 2.90
C LEU A 227 13.06 3.28 2.65
N GLU A 228 13.17 2.06 3.21
CA GLU A 228 14.29 1.15 2.94
C GLU A 228 14.42 0.82 1.45
N ALA A 229 13.30 0.61 0.76
CA ALA A 229 13.30 0.33 -0.67
C ALA A 229 13.74 1.54 -1.52
N ARG A 230 13.25 2.75 -1.19
CA ARG A 230 13.63 4.00 -1.86
C ARG A 230 15.10 4.37 -1.65
N LEU A 231 15.58 4.15 -0.43
CA LEU A 231 16.93 4.52 0.00
C LEU A 231 17.92 3.36 -0.14
N HIS A 232 17.59 2.36 -0.96
CA HIS A 232 18.43 1.17 -1.07
C HIS A 232 19.80 1.53 -1.67
N PRO A 233 20.94 1.15 -1.04
CA PRO A 233 22.27 1.55 -1.50
C PRO A 233 22.64 1.11 -2.91
N GLY A 234 21.99 0.05 -3.41
CA GLY A 234 22.17 -0.45 -4.79
C GLY A 234 21.50 0.43 -5.87
N LEU A 235 20.63 1.37 -5.51
CA LEU A 235 20.07 2.34 -6.46
C LEU A 235 21.08 3.47 -6.64
N THR A 236 21.90 3.39 -7.69
CA THR A 236 22.96 4.39 -7.97
C THR A 236 22.80 5.00 -9.36
N GLY A 237 23.31 6.23 -9.53
CA GLY A 237 23.28 6.91 -10.83
C GLY A 237 21.85 7.10 -11.34
N GLY A 238 21.62 6.82 -12.62
CA GLY A 238 20.28 6.92 -13.22
C GLY A 238 19.22 6.01 -12.56
N MET A 239 19.63 4.93 -11.89
CA MET A 239 18.70 4.02 -11.21
C MET A 239 18.04 4.64 -9.97
N LEU A 240 18.56 5.76 -9.46
CA LEU A 240 17.90 6.54 -8.41
C LEU A 240 16.50 7.00 -8.82
N ALA A 241 16.22 7.13 -10.12
CA ALA A 241 14.88 7.43 -10.62
C ALA A 241 13.86 6.37 -10.19
N LEU A 242 14.25 5.11 -10.00
CA LEU A 242 13.33 4.05 -9.55
C LEU A 242 12.84 4.26 -8.11
N ALA A 243 13.52 5.10 -7.31
CA ALA A 243 13.02 5.49 -6.00
C ALA A 243 11.74 6.35 -6.08
N SER A 244 11.47 7.00 -7.24
CA SER A 244 10.26 7.81 -7.43
C SER A 244 9.00 6.98 -7.65
N LEU A 245 9.12 5.70 -8.03
CA LEU A 245 7.98 4.77 -8.16
C LEU A 245 7.27 4.52 -6.84
N ALA A 246 7.82 5.04 -5.75
CA ALA A 246 7.23 4.91 -4.46
C ALA A 246 5.94 5.71 -4.35
N ASP A 247 4.91 5.06 -3.78
CA ASP A 247 3.53 5.55 -3.75
C ASP A 247 2.85 5.58 -5.13
N GLU A 248 3.53 5.13 -6.19
CA GLU A 248 2.91 4.91 -7.49
C GLU A 248 2.37 3.48 -7.60
N CYS A 249 1.20 3.37 -8.23
CA CYS A 249 0.63 2.11 -8.67
C CYS A 249 0.43 2.17 -10.17
N LEU A 250 1.16 1.34 -10.91
CA LEU A 250 1.01 1.22 -12.36
C LEU A 250 -0.02 0.14 -12.67
N GLU A 251 -0.89 0.42 -13.64
CA GLU A 251 -1.94 -0.51 -14.07
C GLU A 251 -1.76 -0.89 -15.55
N LYS A 252 -1.99 -2.16 -15.87
CA LYS A 252 -1.99 -2.67 -17.24
C LYS A 252 -3.04 -3.77 -17.38
N THR A 253 -3.90 -3.64 -18.37
CA THR A 253 -4.86 -4.68 -18.73
C THR A 253 -4.26 -5.55 -19.83
N VAL A 254 -4.20 -6.86 -19.60
CA VAL A 254 -3.83 -7.88 -20.58
C VAL A 254 -4.96 -8.90 -20.63
N ASP A 255 -5.54 -9.08 -21.80
CA ASP A 255 -6.78 -9.83 -22.02
C ASP A 255 -7.92 -9.34 -21.11
N LYS A 256 -8.34 -10.16 -20.14
CA LYS A 256 -9.41 -9.87 -19.17
C LYS A 256 -8.90 -9.52 -17.78
N PHE A 257 -7.59 -9.42 -17.62
CA PHE A 257 -6.95 -9.21 -16.33
C PHE A 257 -6.30 -7.84 -16.27
N THR A 258 -6.60 -7.08 -15.21
CA THR A 258 -5.95 -5.81 -14.90
C THR A 258 -4.94 -6.03 -13.79
N TYR A 259 -3.67 -5.87 -14.12
CA TYR A 259 -2.56 -5.98 -13.19
C TYR A 259 -2.26 -4.62 -12.60
N LYS A 260 -2.29 -4.53 -11.27
CA LYS A 260 -1.96 -3.33 -10.51
C LYS A 260 -0.71 -3.55 -9.68
N VAL A 261 0.38 -2.91 -10.08
CA VAL A 261 1.69 -3.00 -9.43
C VAL A 261 1.91 -1.75 -8.58
N CYS A 262 1.74 -1.87 -7.26
CA CYS A 262 2.05 -0.80 -6.31
C CYS A 262 3.45 -1.02 -5.72
N PHE A 263 4.44 -0.28 -6.23
CA PHE A 263 5.84 -0.49 -5.84
C PHE A 263 6.04 -0.30 -4.33
N PHE A 264 6.91 -1.13 -3.77
CA PHE A 264 7.23 -1.18 -2.34
C PHE A 264 6.07 -1.61 -1.43
N ARG A 265 4.95 -2.05 -1.99
CA ARG A 265 3.77 -2.49 -1.24
C ARG A 265 3.29 -3.87 -1.67
N TYR A 266 2.62 -3.96 -2.81
CA TYR A 266 1.94 -5.18 -3.24
C TYR A 266 1.58 -5.15 -4.73
N VAL A 267 1.20 -6.32 -5.25
CA VAL A 267 0.66 -6.49 -6.60
C VAL A 267 -0.65 -7.26 -6.54
N HIS A 268 -1.63 -6.80 -7.31
CA HIS A 268 -2.91 -7.48 -7.51
C HIS A 268 -3.20 -7.70 -8.98
N GLN A 269 -3.93 -8.78 -9.23
CA GLN A 269 -4.59 -9.09 -10.48
C GLN A 269 -6.10 -9.01 -10.24
N ASP A 270 -6.75 -8.13 -10.98
CA ASP A 270 -8.19 -7.92 -10.98
C ASP A 270 -8.77 -8.45 -12.30
N THR A 271 -10.04 -8.82 -12.28
CA THR A 271 -10.87 -9.05 -13.46
C THR A 271 -12.07 -8.11 -13.44
N ASP A 272 -12.83 -8.04 -14.52
CA ASP A 272 -14.05 -7.22 -14.58
C ASP A 272 -15.08 -7.60 -13.50
N SER A 273 -15.10 -8.87 -13.08
CA SER A 273 -16.07 -9.42 -12.13
C SER A 273 -15.52 -9.68 -10.73
N GLU A 274 -14.23 -10.00 -10.60
CA GLU A 274 -13.57 -10.35 -9.33
C GLU A 274 -12.37 -9.43 -9.10
N LYS A 275 -12.37 -8.75 -7.95
CA LYS A 275 -11.24 -7.93 -7.52
C LYS A 275 -10.31 -8.73 -6.63
N GLY A 276 -9.02 -8.59 -6.84
CA GLY A 276 -8.06 -8.64 -5.75
C GLY A 276 -7.28 -9.94 -5.58
N VAL A 277 -7.06 -10.74 -6.63
CA VAL A 277 -6.12 -11.87 -6.51
C VAL A 277 -4.72 -11.30 -6.26
N SER A 278 -4.17 -11.52 -5.07
CA SER A 278 -2.83 -11.03 -4.73
C SER A 278 -1.78 -11.82 -5.50
N LEU A 279 -0.95 -11.13 -6.28
CA LEU A 279 0.22 -11.72 -6.92
C LEU A 279 1.46 -11.67 -6.04
N GLY A 280 1.48 -10.80 -5.03
CA GLY A 280 2.56 -10.76 -4.06
C GLY A 280 2.62 -9.47 -3.26
N ARG A 281 3.50 -9.48 -2.26
CA ARG A 281 3.93 -8.33 -1.46
C ARG A 281 5.37 -8.01 -1.81
N TRP A 282 5.77 -6.76 -1.65
CA TRP A 282 7.15 -6.35 -1.88
C TRP A 282 8.13 -7.17 -1.03
N MET A 283 9.10 -7.79 -1.70
CA MET A 283 10.16 -8.59 -1.07
C MET A 283 11.54 -7.95 -1.16
N GLY A 284 11.66 -6.81 -1.85
CA GLY A 284 12.91 -6.11 -2.04
C GLY A 284 13.37 -6.10 -3.48
N TRP A 285 14.47 -5.39 -3.67
CA TRP A 285 15.23 -5.38 -4.89
C TRP A 285 16.02 -6.67 -5.07
N ASP A 286 16.30 -6.99 -6.31
CA ASP A 286 17.25 -8.00 -6.74
C ASP A 286 18.24 -7.32 -7.70
N PHE A 287 19.53 -7.38 -7.37
CA PHE A 287 20.62 -6.75 -8.12
C PHE A 287 21.55 -7.78 -8.76
N ASP A 288 21.13 -9.05 -8.90
CA ASP A 288 21.98 -10.11 -9.44
C ASP A 288 22.22 -9.98 -10.96
N GLY A 289 21.52 -9.05 -11.63
CA GLY A 289 21.66 -8.75 -13.07
C GLY A 289 22.20 -7.34 -13.36
N THR A 290 22.28 -7.00 -14.65
CA THR A 290 22.74 -5.68 -15.13
C THR A 290 21.83 -4.53 -14.69
N SER A 291 20.53 -4.81 -14.57
CA SER A 291 19.51 -3.86 -14.10
C SER A 291 18.84 -4.43 -12.85
N PRO A 292 18.46 -3.58 -11.88
CA PRO A 292 17.71 -4.03 -10.71
C PRO A 292 16.38 -4.63 -11.14
N ARG A 293 15.91 -5.62 -10.38
CA ARG A 293 14.56 -6.19 -10.50
C ARG A 293 13.80 -6.00 -9.21
N ALA A 294 12.50 -5.78 -9.32
CA ALA A 294 11.60 -5.66 -8.18
C ALA A 294 10.90 -7.01 -7.95
N ARG A 295 11.06 -7.57 -6.74
CA ARG A 295 10.49 -8.88 -6.40
C ARG A 295 9.23 -8.74 -5.55
N PHE A 296 8.18 -9.44 -5.96
CA PHE A 296 6.94 -9.60 -5.22
C PHE A 296 6.63 -11.08 -5.03
N ASP A 297 6.35 -11.49 -3.80
CA ASP A 297 6.13 -12.90 -3.44
C ASP A 297 5.06 -13.01 -2.34
N ARG A 298 4.74 -14.23 -1.93
CA ARG A 298 3.74 -14.55 -0.90
C ARG A 298 2.35 -14.07 -1.28
N GLY A 299 2.02 -14.11 -2.58
CA GLY A 299 0.68 -13.87 -3.10
C GLY A 299 -0.33 -14.93 -2.67
N ALA A 300 -1.52 -14.89 -3.26
CA ALA A 300 -2.58 -15.85 -3.04
C ALA A 300 -2.15 -17.26 -3.46
N ALA A 301 -2.61 -18.27 -2.73
CA ALA A 301 -2.34 -19.66 -3.05
C ALA A 301 -2.95 -20.03 -4.41
N CYS A 302 -2.16 -20.70 -5.22
CA CYS A 302 -2.58 -21.27 -6.49
C CYS A 302 -3.10 -22.69 -6.26
N GLY A 303 -3.91 -23.22 -7.19
CA GLY A 303 -4.46 -24.57 -7.07
C GLY A 303 -3.40 -25.69 -6.97
N ASN A 304 -2.17 -25.42 -7.40
CA ASN A 304 -1.02 -26.31 -7.28
C ASN A 304 -0.24 -26.18 -5.95
N GLY A 305 -0.72 -25.36 -5.01
CA GLY A 305 -0.08 -25.09 -3.71
C GLY A 305 1.06 -24.07 -3.75
N VAL A 306 1.51 -23.62 -4.93
CA VAL A 306 2.51 -22.55 -5.05
C VAL A 306 1.84 -21.21 -4.74
N ARG A 307 2.55 -20.32 -4.05
CA ARG A 307 2.06 -18.95 -3.85
C ARG A 307 2.39 -18.12 -5.08
N ARG A 308 1.42 -17.31 -5.53
CA ARG A 308 1.67 -16.40 -6.64
C ARG A 308 2.85 -15.46 -6.32
N SER A 309 3.64 -15.17 -7.34
CA SER A 309 4.79 -14.26 -7.28
C SER A 309 4.94 -13.50 -8.59
N LEU A 310 5.45 -12.27 -8.54
CA LEU A 310 5.73 -11.46 -9.71
C LEU A 310 7.13 -10.83 -9.61
N THR A 311 7.91 -10.91 -10.69
CA THR A 311 9.18 -10.19 -10.82
C THR A 311 9.06 -9.12 -11.89
N VAL A 312 9.42 -7.88 -11.56
CA VAL A 312 9.44 -6.75 -12.51
C VAL A 312 10.88 -6.48 -12.93
N SER A 313 11.17 -6.53 -14.22
CA SER A 313 12.37 -5.95 -14.84
C SER A 313 12.10 -4.52 -15.28
N PHE A 314 13.16 -3.71 -15.41
CA PHE A 314 13.03 -2.31 -15.83
C PHE A 314 13.84 -2.08 -17.10
N ALA A 315 13.21 -1.42 -18.07
CA ALA A 315 13.82 -0.89 -19.28
C ALA A 315 13.68 0.64 -19.32
N CYS A 316 14.54 1.29 -20.10
CA CYS A 316 14.38 2.72 -20.37
C CYS A 316 13.14 2.91 -21.26
N GLY A 317 12.20 3.72 -20.77
CA GLY A 317 11.01 4.13 -21.50
C GLY A 317 10.78 5.63 -21.35
N GLU A 318 9.89 6.16 -22.18
CA GLU A 318 9.54 7.59 -22.16
C GLU A 318 8.86 7.96 -20.85
N ARG A 319 8.04 7.04 -20.29
CA ARG A 319 7.26 7.17 -19.06
C ARG A 319 7.28 5.88 -18.23
N ALA A 320 6.87 5.97 -16.96
CA ALA A 320 6.67 4.80 -16.11
C ALA A 320 5.37 4.08 -16.52
N ALA A 321 5.48 2.87 -17.06
CA ALA A 321 4.36 2.06 -17.48
C ALA A 321 4.69 0.58 -17.34
N VAL A 322 3.69 -0.26 -17.09
CA VAL A 322 3.83 -1.71 -17.27
C VAL A 322 3.53 -2.02 -18.74
N GLU A 323 4.56 -2.45 -19.46
CA GLU A 323 4.47 -2.74 -20.89
C GLU A 323 3.97 -4.17 -21.12
N THR A 324 4.55 -5.13 -20.40
CA THR A 324 4.21 -6.54 -20.55
C THR A 324 3.97 -7.22 -19.21
N VAL A 325 3.08 -8.22 -19.21
CA VAL A 325 2.89 -9.13 -18.08
C VAL A 325 2.69 -10.53 -18.65
N THR A 326 3.57 -11.46 -18.28
CA THR A 326 3.55 -12.84 -18.78
C THR A 326 3.60 -13.83 -17.63
N GLU A 327 2.72 -14.84 -17.67
CA GLU A 327 2.79 -15.98 -16.76
C GLU A 327 3.79 -17.00 -17.31
N THR A 328 5.04 -16.96 -16.82
CA THR A 328 6.13 -17.81 -17.34
C THR A 328 6.03 -19.25 -16.85
N LYS A 329 5.49 -19.44 -15.64
CA LYS A 329 5.10 -20.74 -15.07
C LYS A 329 3.78 -20.56 -14.34
N ALA A 330 3.09 -21.67 -14.07
CA ALA A 330 1.84 -21.63 -13.31
C ALA A 330 1.98 -20.80 -12.03
N CYS A 331 1.23 -19.69 -11.95
CA CYS A 331 1.21 -18.72 -10.85
C CYS A 331 2.53 -17.95 -10.61
N VAL A 332 3.46 -17.96 -11.56
CA VAL A 332 4.70 -17.17 -11.54
C VAL A 332 4.68 -16.21 -12.72
N TYR A 333 4.76 -14.93 -12.41
CA TYR A 333 4.61 -13.84 -13.38
C TYR A 333 5.91 -13.07 -13.53
N GLU A 334 6.17 -12.61 -14.75
CA GLU A 334 7.21 -11.65 -15.08
C GLU A 334 6.56 -10.45 -15.76
N ALA A 335 7.02 -9.25 -15.42
CA ALA A 335 6.57 -8.01 -16.01
C ALA A 335 7.76 -7.11 -16.34
N GLU A 336 7.57 -6.24 -17.32
CA GLU A 336 8.52 -5.18 -17.70
C GLU A 336 7.78 -3.85 -17.76
#